data_AF-A0A4P5X956-F1
#
_entry.id   AF-A0A4P5X956-F1
#
_cell.length_a   1.000
_cell.length_b   1.000
_cell.length_c   1.000
_cell.angle_alpha   90.00
_cell.angle_beta   90.00
_cell.angle_gamma   90.00
#
_symmetry.space_group_name_H-M   'P 1'
#
loop_
_entity.id
_entity.type
_entity.pdbx_description
1 polymer ?
#
loop_
_entity_poly.entity_id
_entity_poly.type
_entity_poly.pdbx_seq_one_letter_code
_entity_poly.pdbx_strand_id
1 'polypeptide(L)'
;MRACLVAAAIAAACPTAGAADRLAMPEDFTTFQRDISPLVTPQLDLPAKTFVQIEPALHHLALQHAAHLASLPAPDTARTLAALARFIDRQRAAAGPRPVFAPGRDVIGLLDPDRGLDPKEIGAIAAAYGCAATIFKRDAADETIAGVADDFLAAIRAAVTAGRPTTIVVLGHGLPTEIQSYGIRFERLAAALVGDPPDAARGASPAAVAPPPATPLDLGRIVLVCDDCFSADFLINLQDAIERRCRDRGRPLAALPVCIAGTNRGRVGFADVRGKFVPHFWKDVVELCFIRRPRPAEVVLRTIFENVDHMMYGYGRTPIFAGTKVTGWRLVDPAAVQDPVTFVPLDAAARDELRDILTLPAGTVLPGWLDIG
;
A
#
# COMPACT_ATOMS: atom_id res chain seq x y z
N MET A 1 -47.81 -16.74 -73.44
CA MET A 1 -47.97 -16.18 -72.09
C MET A 1 -46.76 -16.60 -71.26
N ARG A 2 -45.85 -15.66 -70.99
CA ARG A 2 -44.66 -15.85 -70.15
C ARG A 2 -45.05 -15.56 -68.70
N ALA A 3 -44.84 -16.51 -67.80
CA ALA A 3 -44.88 -16.27 -66.36
C ALA A 3 -43.43 -16.19 -65.86
N CYS A 4 -43.01 -14.99 -65.43
CA CYS A 4 -41.75 -14.75 -64.75
C CYS A 4 -41.89 -15.15 -63.28
N LEU A 5 -41.11 -16.14 -62.84
CA LEU A 5 -40.85 -16.44 -61.43
C LEU A 5 -39.74 -15.50 -60.94
N VAL A 6 -40.07 -14.62 -60.00
CA VAL A 6 -39.10 -13.86 -59.20
C VAL A 6 -38.88 -14.65 -57.91
N ALA A 7 -37.72 -15.28 -57.78
CA ALA A 7 -37.26 -15.84 -56.52
C ALA A 7 -36.50 -14.75 -55.75
N ALA A 8 -37.06 -14.33 -54.62
CA ALA A 8 -36.38 -13.46 -53.66
C ALA A 8 -35.30 -14.26 -52.93
N ALA A 9 -34.04 -13.93 -53.17
CA ALA A 9 -32.92 -14.42 -52.37
C ALA A 9 -32.88 -13.64 -51.05
N ILE A 10 -33.31 -14.28 -49.96
CA ILE A 10 -33.01 -13.83 -48.59
C ILE A 10 -31.54 -14.16 -48.36
N ALA A 11 -30.66 -13.18 -48.57
CA ALA A 11 -29.30 -13.26 -48.09
C ALA A 11 -29.36 -13.13 -46.56
N ALA A 12 -29.24 -14.28 -45.88
CA ALA A 12 -29.00 -14.33 -44.44
C ALA A 12 -27.71 -13.57 -44.15
N ALA A 13 -27.85 -12.40 -43.52
CA ALA A 13 -26.74 -11.75 -42.87
C ALA A 13 -26.18 -12.73 -41.84
N CYS A 14 -24.98 -13.27 -42.09
CA CYS A 14 -24.19 -13.83 -41.01
C CYS A 14 -24.09 -12.75 -39.93
N PRO A 15 -24.46 -13.02 -38.67
CA PRO A 15 -24.10 -12.12 -37.60
C PRO A 15 -22.58 -12.07 -37.63
N THR A 16 -22.03 -10.91 -38.00
CA THR A 16 -20.68 -10.54 -37.61
C THR A 16 -20.58 -10.86 -36.13
N ALA A 17 -19.64 -11.73 -35.77
CA ALA A 17 -19.31 -12.01 -34.38
C ALA A 17 -19.22 -10.65 -33.67
N GLY A 18 -20.25 -10.38 -32.87
CA GLY A 18 -20.48 -9.07 -32.28
C GLY A 18 -19.25 -8.65 -31.52
N ALA A 19 -18.99 -7.35 -31.47
CA ALA A 19 -18.10 -6.75 -30.51
C ALA A 19 -18.34 -7.46 -29.16
N ALA A 20 -17.40 -8.32 -28.75
CA ALA A 20 -17.46 -8.92 -27.43
C ALA A 20 -17.49 -7.73 -26.47
N ASP A 21 -18.62 -7.53 -25.80
CA ASP A 21 -18.86 -6.36 -24.95
C ASP A 21 -17.62 -6.12 -24.12
N ARG A 22 -16.93 -5.00 -24.37
CA ARG A 22 -15.70 -4.66 -23.65
C ARG A 22 -16.09 -4.18 -22.27
N LEU A 23 -15.37 -4.61 -21.24
CA LEU A 23 -15.59 -4.10 -19.89
C LEU A 23 -14.81 -2.81 -19.69
N ALA A 24 -15.52 -1.72 -19.45
CA ALA A 24 -14.90 -0.50 -18.94
C ALA A 24 -14.57 -0.69 -17.45
N MET A 25 -13.35 -0.31 -17.03
CA MET A 25 -12.98 -0.37 -15.62
C MET A 25 -13.60 0.81 -14.86
N PRO A 26 -14.44 0.57 -13.85
CA PRO A 26 -15.07 1.65 -13.08
C PRO A 26 -14.05 2.44 -12.28
N GLU A 27 -14.13 3.77 -12.32
CA GLU A 27 -13.28 4.66 -11.51
C GLU A 27 -13.58 4.53 -10.01
N ASP A 28 -14.85 4.31 -9.65
CA ASP A 28 -15.25 4.16 -8.26
C ASP A 28 -15.30 2.70 -7.81
N PHE A 29 -14.84 2.46 -6.58
CA PHE A 29 -14.75 1.12 -6.02
C PHE A 29 -16.12 0.43 -5.85
N THR A 30 -17.16 1.19 -5.51
CA THR A 30 -18.51 0.65 -5.31
C THR A 30 -19.06 0.03 -6.60
N THR A 31 -18.87 0.70 -7.74
CA THR A 31 -19.26 0.19 -9.06
C THR A 31 -18.38 -1.00 -9.45
N PHE A 32 -17.07 -0.98 -9.16
CA PHE A 32 -16.21 -2.15 -9.36
C PHE A 32 -16.73 -3.38 -8.59
N GLN A 33 -17.07 -3.22 -7.31
CA GLN A 33 -17.63 -4.30 -6.48
C GLN A 33 -18.97 -4.83 -7.01
N ARG A 34 -19.82 -3.95 -7.55
CA ARG A 34 -21.14 -4.33 -8.07
C ARG A 34 -21.05 -5.04 -9.43
N ASP A 35 -20.24 -4.51 -10.35
CA ASP A 35 -20.30 -4.89 -11.76
C ASP A 35 -19.15 -5.81 -12.20
N ILE A 36 -17.97 -5.67 -11.59
CA ILE A 36 -16.76 -6.42 -11.98
C ILE A 36 -16.51 -7.60 -11.04
N SER A 37 -16.57 -7.41 -9.73
CA SER A 37 -16.26 -8.48 -8.76
C SER A 37 -17.11 -9.75 -8.92
N PRO A 38 -18.40 -9.72 -9.28
CA PRO A 38 -19.17 -10.94 -9.56
C PRO A 38 -18.69 -11.72 -10.78
N LEU A 39 -17.95 -11.09 -11.70
CA LEU A 39 -17.33 -11.76 -12.86
C LEU A 39 -16.00 -12.41 -12.50
N VAL A 40 -15.30 -11.88 -11.49
CA VAL A 40 -13.99 -12.32 -11.04
C VAL A 40 -14.09 -13.44 -10.00
N THR A 41 -14.93 -13.25 -8.98
CA THR A 41 -15.02 -14.15 -7.81
C THR A 41 -15.31 -15.62 -8.15
N PRO A 42 -16.15 -15.99 -9.14
CA PRO A 42 -16.38 -17.40 -9.47
C PRO A 42 -15.15 -18.10 -10.09
N GLN A 43 -14.17 -17.32 -10.56
CA GLN A 43 -12.91 -17.81 -11.12
C GLN A 43 -11.80 -17.94 -10.06
N LEU A 44 -12.09 -17.57 -8.81
CA LEU A 44 -11.15 -17.60 -7.70
C LEU A 44 -11.49 -18.76 -6.77
N ASP A 45 -10.47 -19.54 -6.41
CA ASP A 45 -10.53 -20.47 -5.28
C ASP A 45 -10.00 -19.78 -4.02
N LEU A 46 -10.59 -18.63 -3.68
CA LEU A 46 -10.22 -17.83 -2.51
C LEU A 46 -11.41 -17.73 -1.55
N PRO A 47 -11.20 -17.84 -0.22
CA PRO A 47 -12.23 -17.52 0.74
C PRO A 47 -12.74 -16.09 0.54
N ALA A 48 -14.05 -15.88 0.66
CA ALA A 48 -14.65 -14.55 0.52
C ALA A 48 -13.98 -13.51 1.44
N LYS A 49 -13.61 -13.92 2.67
CA LYS A 49 -12.86 -13.08 3.62
C LYS A 49 -11.50 -12.63 3.06
N THR A 50 -10.79 -13.51 2.36
CA THR A 50 -9.49 -13.17 1.77
C THR A 50 -9.68 -12.23 0.58
N PHE A 51 -10.66 -12.51 -0.28
CA PHE A 51 -10.92 -11.68 -1.46
C PHE A 51 -11.24 -10.24 -1.09
N VAL A 52 -12.11 -9.99 -0.09
CA VAL A 52 -12.45 -8.61 0.30
C VAL A 52 -11.25 -7.80 0.82
N GLN A 53 -10.20 -8.46 1.32
CA GLN A 53 -8.99 -7.78 1.78
C GLN A 53 -8.07 -7.38 0.64
N ILE A 54 -8.13 -8.06 -0.52
CA ILE A 54 -7.29 -7.75 -1.68
C ILE A 54 -8.06 -7.04 -2.80
N GLU A 55 -9.38 -6.96 -2.68
CA GLU A 55 -10.27 -6.36 -3.68
C GLU A 55 -9.97 -4.88 -3.95
N PRO A 56 -9.68 -4.02 -2.94
CA PRO A 56 -9.26 -2.64 -3.20
C PRO A 56 -7.95 -2.56 -4.02
N ALA A 57 -6.97 -3.40 -3.68
CA ALA A 57 -5.71 -3.48 -4.42
C ALA A 57 -5.93 -3.94 -5.88
N LEU A 58 -6.81 -4.92 -6.09
CA LEU A 58 -7.20 -5.36 -7.43
C LEU A 58 -7.85 -4.23 -8.23
N HIS A 59 -8.77 -3.48 -7.64
CA HIS A 59 -9.41 -2.33 -8.28
C HIS A 59 -8.38 -1.27 -8.69
N HIS A 60 -7.45 -0.92 -7.80
CA HIS A 60 -6.40 0.06 -8.12
C HIS A 60 -5.46 -0.41 -9.22
N LEU A 61 -5.02 -1.67 -9.18
CA LEU A 61 -4.18 -2.23 -10.23
C LEU A 61 -4.93 -2.29 -11.57
N ALA A 62 -6.23 -2.59 -11.55
CA ALA A 62 -7.08 -2.54 -12.74
C ALA A 62 -7.19 -1.12 -13.31
N LEU A 63 -7.31 -0.10 -12.45
CA LEU A 63 -7.34 1.31 -12.89
C LEU A 63 -6.03 1.76 -13.53
N GLN A 64 -4.89 1.37 -12.96
CA GLN A 64 -3.56 1.66 -13.53
C GLN A 64 -3.39 1.12 -14.96
N HIS A 65 -4.07 0.01 -15.27
CA HIS A 65 -4.04 -0.66 -16.57
C HIS A 65 -5.39 -0.59 -17.31
N ALA A 66 -6.26 0.36 -16.97
CA ALA A 66 -7.63 0.41 -17.49
C ALA A 66 -7.70 0.46 -19.02
N ALA A 67 -6.83 1.26 -19.65
CA ALA A 67 -6.78 1.37 -21.11
C ALA A 67 -6.43 0.03 -21.78
N HIS A 68 -5.52 -0.73 -21.19
CA HIS A 68 -5.16 -2.06 -21.67
C HIS A 68 -6.30 -3.05 -21.45
N LEU A 69 -6.85 -3.11 -20.23
CA LEU A 69 -7.94 -4.02 -19.88
C LEU A 69 -9.21 -3.77 -20.71
N ALA A 70 -9.51 -2.52 -21.04
CA ALA A 70 -10.63 -2.13 -21.90
C ALA A 70 -10.42 -2.50 -23.38
N SER A 71 -9.19 -2.82 -23.80
CA SER A 71 -8.91 -3.30 -25.16
C SER A 71 -9.23 -4.79 -25.35
N LEU A 72 -9.29 -5.53 -24.24
CA LEU A 72 -9.56 -6.97 -24.22
C LEU A 72 -11.08 -7.27 -24.31
N PRO A 73 -11.46 -8.44 -24.87
CA PRO A 73 -12.84 -8.96 -24.74
C PRO A 73 -13.24 -9.16 -23.27
N ALA A 74 -14.51 -8.93 -22.89
CA ALA A 74 -15.01 -9.14 -21.52
C ALA A 74 -14.54 -10.43 -20.83
N PRO A 75 -14.63 -11.63 -21.47
CA PRO A 75 -14.20 -12.86 -20.84
C PRO A 75 -12.69 -12.88 -20.52
N ASP A 76 -11.88 -12.25 -21.36
CA ASP A 76 -10.44 -12.17 -21.18
C ASP A 76 -10.07 -11.11 -20.15
N THR A 77 -10.79 -9.98 -20.09
CA THR A 77 -10.66 -9.00 -19.00
C THR A 77 -10.95 -9.65 -17.65
N ALA A 78 -12.06 -10.37 -17.51
CA ALA A 78 -12.41 -11.05 -16.27
C ALA A 78 -11.38 -12.12 -15.87
N ARG A 79 -10.85 -12.89 -16.84
CA ARG A 79 -9.78 -13.88 -16.60
C ARG A 79 -8.48 -13.21 -16.15
N THR A 80 -8.14 -12.08 -16.77
CA THR A 80 -6.96 -11.27 -16.42
C THR A 80 -7.08 -10.73 -15.00
N LEU A 81 -8.23 -10.16 -14.65
CA LEU A 81 -8.50 -9.67 -13.29
C LEU A 81 -8.44 -10.81 -12.25
N ALA A 82 -8.96 -12.00 -12.57
CA ALA A 82 -8.82 -13.16 -11.69
C ALA A 82 -7.35 -13.60 -11.51
N ALA A 83 -6.54 -13.53 -12.58
CA ALA A 83 -5.11 -13.80 -12.49
C ALA A 83 -4.37 -12.75 -11.65
N LEU A 84 -4.71 -11.47 -11.78
CA LEU A 84 -4.18 -10.39 -10.94
C LEU A 84 -4.56 -10.58 -9.46
N ALA A 85 -5.80 -10.94 -9.17
CA ALA A 85 -6.24 -11.20 -7.79
C ALA A 85 -5.44 -12.37 -7.16
N ARG A 86 -5.23 -13.46 -7.90
CA ARG A 86 -4.38 -14.57 -7.44
C ARG A 86 -2.92 -14.16 -7.28
N PHE A 87 -2.42 -13.28 -8.14
CA PHE A 87 -1.06 -12.75 -8.02
C PHE A 87 -0.91 -11.92 -6.74
N ILE A 88 -1.84 -11.00 -6.47
CA ILE A 88 -1.88 -10.21 -5.25
C ILE A 88 -1.92 -11.11 -4.00
N ASP A 89 -2.80 -12.12 -3.98
CA ASP A 89 -2.91 -13.07 -2.87
C ASP A 89 -1.60 -13.83 -2.62
N ARG A 90 -0.93 -14.31 -3.68
CA ARG A 90 0.38 -14.96 -3.56
C ARG A 90 1.44 -14.02 -3.00
N GLN A 91 1.50 -12.78 -3.47
CA GLN A 91 2.45 -11.79 -2.97
C GLN A 91 2.17 -11.45 -1.49
N ARG A 92 0.89 -11.33 -1.11
CA ARG A 92 0.46 -11.15 0.28
C ARG A 92 0.88 -12.31 1.18
N ALA A 93 0.66 -13.54 0.74
CA ALA A 93 1.07 -14.75 1.46
C ALA A 93 2.61 -14.85 1.60
N ALA A 94 3.35 -14.54 0.54
CA ALA A 94 4.81 -14.55 0.52
C ALA A 94 5.42 -13.46 1.42
N ALA A 95 4.79 -12.28 1.47
CA ALA A 95 5.19 -11.20 2.35
C ALA A 95 4.82 -11.45 3.83
N GLY A 96 3.82 -12.29 4.10
CA GLY A 96 3.28 -12.55 5.43
C GLY A 96 4.31 -12.78 6.56
N PRO A 97 5.39 -13.56 6.37
CA PRO A 97 6.43 -13.75 7.39
C PRO A 97 7.33 -12.54 7.67
N ARG A 98 7.20 -11.43 6.92
CA ARG A 98 8.06 -10.26 7.07
C ARG A 98 7.89 -9.64 8.47
N PRO A 99 8.98 -9.54 9.27
CA PRO A 99 8.90 -8.95 10.60
C PRO A 99 8.65 -7.44 10.57
N VAL A 100 7.70 -6.99 11.41
CA VAL A 100 7.40 -5.58 11.68
C VAL A 100 7.92 -5.19 13.06
N PHE A 101 7.59 -5.96 14.10
CA PHE A 101 8.20 -5.85 15.43
C PHE A 101 8.70 -7.22 15.85
N ALA A 102 10.02 -7.36 15.97
CA ALA A 102 10.65 -8.63 16.31
C ALA A 102 12.01 -8.38 16.98
N PRO A 103 12.52 -9.34 17.77
CA PRO A 103 13.80 -9.20 18.43
C PRO A 103 14.91 -8.82 17.45
N GLY A 104 15.74 -7.86 17.84
CA GLY A 104 16.88 -7.41 17.02
C GLY A 104 16.55 -6.42 15.89
N ARG A 105 15.29 -5.96 15.78
CA ARG A 105 14.93 -4.82 14.94
C ARG A 105 15.08 -3.50 15.70
N ASP A 106 15.55 -2.46 15.02
CA ASP A 106 15.45 -1.09 15.52
C ASP A 106 14.05 -0.52 15.21
N VAL A 107 13.57 0.41 16.04
CA VAL A 107 12.34 1.18 15.81
C VAL A 107 12.67 2.67 15.83
N ILE A 108 12.29 3.38 14.79
CA ILE A 108 12.41 4.84 14.69
C ILE A 108 11.00 5.41 14.62
N GLY A 109 10.55 6.06 15.69
CA GLY A 109 9.21 6.65 15.78
C GLY A 109 9.21 8.15 15.54
N LEU A 110 8.23 8.67 14.81
CA LEU A 110 7.90 10.10 14.74
C LEU A 110 6.44 10.29 15.17
N LEU A 111 6.22 11.07 16.21
CA LEU A 111 4.88 11.35 16.74
C LEU A 111 4.50 12.80 16.48
N ASP A 112 3.26 13.03 16.10
CA ASP A 112 2.67 14.37 15.99
C ASP A 112 2.98 15.24 17.23
N PRO A 113 3.35 16.52 17.08
CA PRO A 113 3.53 17.43 18.21
C PRO A 113 2.25 17.65 19.03
N ASP A 114 1.06 17.42 18.45
CA ASP A 114 -0.21 17.59 19.14
C ASP A 114 -0.33 16.67 20.36
N ARG A 115 -1.19 17.12 21.28
CA ARG A 115 -1.47 16.39 22.52
C ARG A 115 -2.26 15.13 22.20
N GLY A 116 -1.85 13.99 22.75
CA GLY A 116 -2.58 12.73 22.63
C GLY A 116 -1.68 11.53 22.31
N LEU A 117 -0.66 11.74 21.48
CA LEU A 117 0.38 10.74 21.21
C LEU A 117 1.53 10.90 22.20
N ASP A 118 1.79 9.87 22.98
CA ASP A 118 2.88 9.81 23.97
C ASP A 118 3.99 8.90 23.43
N PRO A 119 5.29 9.22 23.62
CA PRO A 119 6.40 8.35 23.23
C PRO A 119 6.25 6.88 23.64
N LYS A 120 5.56 6.61 24.76
CA LYS A 120 5.28 5.25 25.23
C LYS A 120 4.42 4.42 24.27
N GLU A 121 3.61 5.05 23.41
CA GLU A 121 2.71 4.33 22.50
C GLU A 121 3.50 3.46 21.51
N ILE A 122 4.64 3.96 21.02
CA ILE A 122 5.59 3.19 20.18
C ILE A 122 6.62 2.47 21.06
N GLY A 123 7.15 3.14 22.09
CA GLY A 123 8.20 2.58 22.93
C GLY A 123 7.79 1.29 23.66
N ALA A 124 6.56 1.20 24.15
CA ALA A 124 6.09 0.04 24.90
C ALA A 124 5.90 -1.20 24.03
N ILE A 125 5.32 -1.05 22.83
CA ILE A 125 5.21 -2.17 21.89
C ILE A 125 6.60 -2.60 21.41
N ALA A 126 7.47 -1.66 21.04
CA ALA A 126 8.84 -1.96 20.63
C ALA A 126 9.61 -2.76 21.71
N ALA A 127 9.56 -2.30 22.97
CA ALA A 127 10.21 -2.99 24.08
C ALA A 127 9.65 -4.40 24.33
N ALA A 128 8.33 -4.58 24.18
CA ALA A 128 7.68 -5.88 24.35
C ALA A 128 8.11 -6.92 23.31
N TYR A 129 8.59 -6.47 22.15
CA TYR A 129 9.10 -7.29 21.07
C TYR A 129 10.64 -7.27 20.96
N GLY A 130 11.34 -6.81 22.00
CA GLY A 130 12.81 -6.82 22.04
C GLY A 130 13.47 -5.91 21.01
N CYS A 131 12.78 -4.83 20.60
CA CYS A 131 13.31 -3.83 19.68
C CYS A 131 14.01 -2.68 20.44
N ALA A 132 15.05 -2.11 19.85
CA ALA A 132 15.65 -0.86 20.34
C ALA A 132 14.92 0.33 19.70
N ALA A 133 14.32 1.21 20.49
CA ALA A 133 13.49 2.32 19.98
C ALA A 133 14.14 3.68 20.18
N THR A 134 14.06 4.55 19.17
CA THR A 134 14.33 5.99 19.25
C THR A 134 13.08 6.73 18.78
N ILE A 135 12.49 7.56 19.65
CA ILE A 135 11.21 8.22 19.38
C ILE A 135 11.43 9.74 19.32
N PHE A 136 11.00 10.33 18.22
CA PHE A 136 11.06 11.75 17.94
C PHE A 136 9.66 12.35 18.14
N LYS A 137 9.57 13.36 19.00
CA LYS A 137 8.37 14.17 19.20
C LYS A 137 8.84 15.53 19.68
N ARG A 138 8.28 16.61 19.16
CA ARG A 138 8.44 17.92 19.81
C ARG A 138 7.64 17.94 21.11
N ASP A 139 8.31 17.88 22.25
CA ASP A 139 7.68 17.86 23.58
C ASP A 139 8.13 19.03 24.49
N ALA A 140 9.25 19.67 24.18
CA ALA A 140 9.76 20.82 24.92
C ALA A 140 9.56 22.16 24.17
N ALA A 141 9.57 23.26 24.92
CA ALA A 141 9.31 24.60 24.37
C ALA A 141 10.48 25.15 23.53
N ASP A 142 11.70 24.73 23.84
CA ASP A 142 12.95 25.07 23.17
C ASP A 142 13.24 24.22 21.93
N GLU A 143 12.53 23.09 21.77
CA GLU A 143 12.57 22.29 20.55
C GLU A 143 11.81 22.96 19.40
N THR A 144 12.41 22.90 18.22
CA THR A 144 11.79 23.36 16.97
C THR A 144 11.30 22.18 16.14
N ILE A 145 10.17 22.36 15.45
CA ILE A 145 9.64 21.36 14.52
C ILE A 145 10.69 20.97 13.47
N ALA A 146 11.43 21.95 12.94
CA ALA A 146 12.49 21.71 11.96
C ALA A 146 13.65 20.88 12.55
N GLY A 147 14.06 21.15 13.79
CA GLY A 147 15.11 20.39 14.47
C GLY A 147 14.73 18.93 14.66
N VAL A 148 13.54 18.66 15.22
CA VAL A 148 13.04 17.28 15.40
C VAL A 148 12.92 16.55 14.06
N ALA A 149 12.46 17.24 13.01
CA ALA A 149 12.39 16.68 11.66
C ALA A 149 13.78 16.32 11.11
N ASP A 150 14.78 17.18 11.30
CA ASP A 150 16.14 16.95 10.83
C ASP A 150 16.82 15.79 11.58
N ASP A 151 16.60 15.69 12.89
CA ASP A 151 17.09 14.60 13.73
C ASP A 151 16.44 13.25 13.36
N PHE A 152 15.13 13.24 13.12
CA PHE A 152 14.42 12.05 12.64
C PHE A 152 14.98 11.57 11.29
N LEU A 153 15.15 12.48 10.32
CA LEU A 153 15.73 12.15 9.01
C LEU A 153 17.19 11.71 9.12
N ALA A 154 17.95 12.24 10.09
CA ALA A 154 19.32 11.81 10.37
C ALA A 154 19.37 10.38 10.93
N ALA A 155 18.46 10.04 11.84
CA ALA A 155 18.33 8.68 12.36
C ALA A 155 18.00 7.66 11.27
N ILE A 156 17.11 8.02 10.33
CA ILE A 156 16.81 7.17 9.16
C ILE A 156 18.05 6.97 8.29
N ARG A 157 18.78 8.04 7.94
CA ARG A 157 20.03 7.92 7.18
C ARG A 157 21.04 7.00 7.87
N ALA A 158 21.18 7.13 9.19
CA ALA A 158 22.07 6.29 9.99
C ALA A 158 21.64 4.82 9.96
N ALA A 159 20.33 4.53 10.08
CA ALA A 159 19.80 3.17 10.01
C ALA A 159 20.03 2.52 8.64
N VAL A 160 19.75 3.25 7.55
CA VAL A 160 20.04 2.76 6.19
C VAL A 160 21.54 2.47 6.02
N THR A 161 22.40 3.39 6.47
CA THR A 161 23.86 3.23 6.36
C THR A 161 24.36 2.03 7.16
N ALA A 162 23.79 1.79 8.34
CA ALA A 162 24.12 0.64 9.19
C ALA A 162 23.59 -0.70 8.63
N GLY A 163 22.65 -0.68 7.69
CA GLY A 163 22.06 -1.88 7.08
C GLY A 163 21.29 -2.77 8.06
N ARG A 164 20.89 -2.22 9.21
CA ARG A 164 20.16 -2.96 10.26
C ARG A 164 18.69 -3.11 9.89
N PRO A 165 18.02 -4.22 10.28
CA PRO A 165 16.57 -4.31 10.20
C PRO A 165 15.91 -3.22 11.02
N THR A 166 15.08 -2.39 10.39
CA THR A 166 14.48 -1.22 11.05
C THR A 166 13.02 -1.10 10.68
N THR A 167 12.22 -0.69 11.66
CA THR A 167 10.82 -0.32 11.49
C THR A 167 10.68 1.16 11.79
N ILE A 168 10.27 1.93 10.81
CA ILE A 168 10.00 3.36 10.93
C ILE A 168 8.50 3.51 11.14
N VAL A 169 8.08 4.26 12.16
CA VAL A 169 6.67 4.47 12.50
C VAL A 169 6.40 5.96 12.55
N VAL A 170 5.42 6.44 11.78
CA VAL A 170 4.98 7.84 11.75
C VAL A 170 3.50 7.87 12.12
N LEU A 171 3.16 8.60 13.19
CA LEU A 171 1.79 8.74 13.68
C LEU A 171 1.44 10.23 13.76
N GLY A 172 0.39 10.67 13.07
CA GLY A 172 0.01 12.09 13.12
C GLY A 172 -0.91 12.59 12.00
N HIS A 173 -0.77 13.87 11.71
CA HIS A 173 -1.42 14.50 10.56
C HIS A 173 -0.58 14.36 9.29
N GLY A 174 -1.27 14.12 8.18
CA GLY A 174 -0.66 13.81 6.90
C GLY A 174 -1.38 14.50 5.75
N LEU A 175 -0.62 14.75 4.69
CA LEU A 175 -1.08 15.16 3.38
C LEU A 175 -0.54 14.17 2.35
N PRO A 176 -1.12 14.09 1.14
CA PRO A 176 -0.59 13.22 0.08
C PRO A 176 0.89 13.42 -0.24
N THR A 177 1.45 14.58 0.11
CA THR A 177 2.84 14.95 -0.22
C THR A 177 3.74 15.16 1.00
N GLU A 178 3.21 15.07 2.22
CA GLU A 178 3.92 15.55 3.40
C GLU A 178 3.43 14.93 4.71
N ILE A 179 4.38 14.57 5.60
CA ILE A 179 4.10 14.40 7.04
C ILE A 179 3.87 15.81 7.58
N GLN A 180 2.60 16.21 7.64
CA GLN A 180 2.17 17.61 7.74
C GLN A 180 2.74 18.30 8.96
N SER A 181 2.73 17.61 10.10
CA SER A 181 3.07 18.21 11.40
C SER A 181 4.54 18.59 11.53
N TYR A 182 5.40 18.02 10.68
CA TYR A 182 6.84 18.27 10.66
C TYR A 182 7.36 18.94 9.38
N GLY A 183 6.47 19.23 8.42
CA GLY A 183 6.90 19.78 7.12
C GLY A 183 7.84 18.83 6.36
N ILE A 184 7.70 17.51 6.55
CA ILE A 184 8.56 16.50 5.91
C ILE A 184 7.87 16.01 4.65
N ARG A 185 8.20 16.66 3.54
CA ARG A 185 7.79 16.19 2.21
C ARG A 185 8.36 14.80 1.89
N PHE A 186 7.63 14.01 1.10
CA PHE A 186 8.08 12.66 0.70
C PHE A 186 9.44 12.69 0.01
N GLU A 187 9.78 13.76 -0.73
CA GLU A 187 11.09 13.87 -1.39
C GLU A 187 12.25 13.99 -0.38
N ARG A 188 12.02 14.62 0.79
CA ARG A 188 13.02 14.72 1.86
C ARG A 188 13.22 13.37 2.53
N LEU A 189 12.14 12.63 2.77
CA LEU A 189 12.21 11.29 3.31
C LEU A 189 12.87 10.31 2.32
N ALA A 190 12.54 10.39 1.03
CA ALA A 190 13.20 9.63 -0.02
C ALA A 190 14.72 9.90 -0.04
N ALA A 191 15.12 11.18 0.06
CA ALA A 191 16.53 11.56 0.15
C ALA A 191 17.23 10.90 1.34
N ALA A 192 16.59 10.90 2.52
CA ALA A 192 17.13 10.22 3.71
C ALA A 192 17.26 8.70 3.51
N LEU A 193 16.26 8.06 2.90
CA LEU A 193 16.27 6.61 2.64
C LEU A 193 17.31 6.20 1.59
N VAL A 194 17.62 7.04 0.60
CA VAL A 194 18.68 6.73 -0.37
C VAL A 194 20.08 7.09 0.14
N GLY A 195 20.18 7.71 1.32
CA GLY A 195 21.44 8.15 1.92
C GLY A 195 22.00 9.45 1.32
N ASP A 196 21.15 10.29 0.73
CA ASP A 196 21.56 11.59 0.21
C ASP A 196 21.99 12.54 1.33
N PRO A 197 22.95 13.45 1.06
CA PRO A 197 23.27 14.51 2.00
C PRO A 197 22.05 15.43 2.20
N PRO A 198 21.89 16.05 3.38
CA PRO A 198 20.72 16.85 3.75
C PRO A 198 20.35 17.95 2.72
N ASP A 199 21.35 18.56 2.09
CA ASP A 199 21.16 19.67 1.15
C ASP A 199 20.66 19.24 -0.23
N ALA A 200 20.84 17.97 -0.62
CA ALA A 200 20.35 17.44 -1.90
C ALA A 200 18.81 17.29 -1.94
N ALA A 201 18.13 17.47 -0.80
CA ALA A 201 16.68 17.46 -0.72
C ALA A 201 16.01 18.81 -1.03
N ARG A 202 16.77 19.92 -1.10
CA ARG A 202 16.25 21.30 -1.25
C ARG A 202 16.18 21.81 -2.70
N GLY A 203 16.23 20.92 -3.70
CA GLY A 203 16.09 21.31 -5.11
C GLY A 203 17.31 22.03 -5.70
N ALA A 204 18.47 21.95 -5.05
CA ALA A 204 19.72 22.41 -5.66
C ALA A 204 20.03 21.58 -6.91
N SER A 205 20.36 22.26 -8.01
CA SER A 205 20.85 21.68 -9.26
C SER A 205 21.92 20.60 -8.98
N PRO A 206 21.99 19.49 -9.75
CA PRO A 206 22.93 18.41 -9.52
C PRO A 206 24.37 18.89 -9.82
N ALA A 207 24.94 19.69 -8.93
CA ALA A 207 26.35 20.00 -8.92
C ALA A 207 27.08 18.73 -8.47
N ALA A 208 27.79 18.11 -9.43
CA ALA A 208 28.76 17.03 -9.27
C ALA A 208 28.63 16.24 -7.95
N VAL A 209 27.50 15.55 -7.78
CA VAL A 209 27.36 14.60 -6.68
C VAL A 209 28.40 13.52 -6.93
N ALA A 210 29.20 13.21 -5.89
CA ALA A 210 30.20 12.15 -5.95
C ALA A 210 29.61 10.90 -6.62
N PRO A 211 30.40 10.16 -7.42
CA PRO A 211 29.90 8.98 -8.11
C PRO A 211 29.19 8.07 -7.09
N PRO A 212 27.98 7.59 -7.41
CA PRO A 212 27.22 6.79 -6.46
C PRO A 212 28.05 5.60 -6.03
N PRO A 213 27.90 5.12 -4.78
CA PRO A 213 28.49 3.86 -4.40
C PRO A 213 28.04 2.78 -5.40
N ALA A 214 29.00 2.01 -5.92
CA ALA A 214 28.72 0.92 -6.87
C ALA A 214 27.78 -0.15 -6.27
N THR A 215 27.66 -0.17 -4.94
CA THR A 215 26.79 -1.08 -4.20
C THR A 215 25.31 -0.74 -4.41
N PRO A 216 24.50 -1.72 -4.85
CA PRO A 216 23.05 -1.56 -4.92
C PRO A 216 22.45 -1.07 -3.60
N LEU A 217 21.46 -0.18 -3.67
CA LEU A 217 20.66 0.18 -2.51
C LEU A 217 19.67 -0.93 -2.20
N ASP A 218 19.71 -1.49 -1.00
CA ASP A 218 18.76 -2.48 -0.53
C ASP A 218 17.99 -1.92 0.68
N LEU A 219 16.72 -1.58 0.47
CA LEU A 219 15.80 -1.13 1.51
C LEU A 219 14.88 -2.25 2.01
N GLY A 220 15.07 -3.49 1.56
CA GLY A 220 14.21 -4.63 1.91
C GLY A 220 14.21 -4.95 3.42
N ARG A 221 15.17 -4.42 4.19
CA ARG A 221 15.22 -4.56 5.66
C ARG A 221 14.38 -3.52 6.40
N ILE A 222 13.89 -2.50 5.70
CA ILE A 222 13.08 -1.42 6.22
C ILE A 222 11.59 -1.75 6.09
N VAL A 223 10.85 -1.53 7.17
CA VAL A 223 9.39 -1.46 7.16
C VAL A 223 8.99 -0.04 7.57
N LEU A 224 8.16 0.62 6.80
CA LEU A 224 7.64 1.96 7.09
C LEU A 224 6.15 1.87 7.39
N VAL A 225 5.74 2.29 8.58
CA VAL A 225 4.34 2.35 9.00
C VAL A 225 3.95 3.81 9.13
N CYS A 226 3.03 4.28 8.30
CA CYS A 226 2.47 5.63 8.37
C CYS A 226 1.00 5.53 8.73
N ASP A 227 0.62 6.03 9.90
CA ASP A 227 -0.76 6.17 10.33
C ASP A 227 -1.11 7.65 10.47
N ASP A 228 -1.35 8.25 9.32
CA ASP A 228 -1.78 9.63 9.13
C ASP A 228 -2.82 9.72 8.01
N CYS A 229 -3.41 10.90 7.83
CA CYS A 229 -4.29 11.15 6.69
C CYS A 229 -3.52 11.01 5.37
N PHE A 230 -4.11 10.36 4.36
CA PHE A 230 -3.52 10.18 3.03
C PHE A 230 -2.21 9.36 3.04
N SER A 231 -2.01 8.51 4.05
CA SER A 231 -0.79 7.71 4.21
C SER A 231 -0.49 6.84 2.98
N ALA A 232 -1.50 6.25 2.32
CA ALA A 232 -1.29 5.50 1.08
C ALA A 232 -0.76 6.38 -0.06
N ASP A 233 -1.32 7.58 -0.24
CA ASP A 233 -0.87 8.52 -1.29
C ASP A 233 0.57 8.99 -1.03
N PHE A 234 0.89 9.30 0.23
CA PHE A 234 2.24 9.66 0.65
C PHE A 234 3.25 8.53 0.37
N LEU A 235 2.91 7.28 0.69
CA LEU A 235 3.77 6.12 0.50
C LEU A 235 3.94 5.74 -0.98
N ILE A 236 2.95 5.98 -1.83
CA ILE A 236 3.07 5.87 -3.30
C ILE A 236 4.09 6.90 -3.80
N ASN A 237 3.89 8.17 -3.46
CA ASN A 237 4.78 9.25 -3.86
C ASN A 237 6.22 9.04 -3.36
N LEU A 238 6.37 8.52 -2.14
CA LEU A 238 7.67 8.19 -1.56
C LEU A 238 8.39 7.09 -2.34
N GLN A 239 7.73 5.98 -2.64
CA GLN A 239 8.32 4.87 -3.37
C GLN A 239 8.76 5.31 -4.78
N ASP A 240 7.90 6.04 -5.49
CA ASP A 240 8.24 6.60 -6.81
C ASP A 240 9.43 7.57 -6.73
N ALA A 241 9.52 8.37 -5.66
CA ALA A 241 10.64 9.27 -5.44
C ALA A 241 11.95 8.53 -5.17
N ILE A 242 11.92 7.41 -4.44
CA ILE A 242 13.10 6.56 -4.21
C ILE A 242 13.58 5.97 -5.54
N GLU A 243 12.68 5.41 -6.35
CA GLU A 243 13.01 4.85 -7.66
C GLU A 243 13.58 5.90 -8.62
N ARG A 244 12.91 7.06 -8.74
CA ARG A 244 13.42 8.19 -9.54
C ARG A 244 14.80 8.61 -9.10
N ARG A 245 15.02 8.83 -7.79
CA ARG A 245 16.33 9.22 -7.25
C ARG A 245 17.43 8.18 -7.54
N CYS A 246 17.14 6.90 -7.41
CA CYS A 246 18.10 5.84 -7.72
C CYS A 246 18.45 5.84 -9.21
N ARG A 247 17.45 5.92 -10.08
CA ARG A 247 17.62 5.98 -11.54
C ARG A 247 18.39 7.22 -11.98
N ASP A 248 18.04 8.40 -11.50
CA ASP A 248 18.67 9.67 -11.87
C ASP A 248 20.14 9.72 -11.45
N ARG A 249 20.50 8.96 -10.41
CA ARG A 249 21.88 8.77 -9.96
C ARG A 249 22.57 7.57 -10.58
N GLY A 250 21.89 6.74 -11.38
CA GLY A 250 22.47 5.50 -11.89
C GLY A 250 22.86 4.50 -10.78
N ARG A 251 22.23 4.58 -9.61
CA ARG A 251 22.43 3.61 -8.52
C ARG A 251 21.42 2.47 -8.66
N PRO A 252 21.86 1.20 -8.75
CA PRO A 252 20.94 0.07 -8.76
C PRO A 252 20.13 0.01 -7.46
N LEU A 253 18.82 -0.24 -7.58
CA LEU A 253 17.92 -0.48 -6.45
C LEU A 253 17.59 -1.97 -6.39
N ALA A 254 18.05 -2.65 -5.34
CA ALA A 254 17.84 -4.07 -5.14
C ALA A 254 16.44 -4.37 -4.59
N ALA A 255 15.97 -3.57 -3.64
CA ALA A 255 14.62 -3.67 -3.10
C ALA A 255 14.15 -2.33 -2.51
N LEU A 256 12.86 -2.06 -2.66
CA LEU A 256 12.14 -1.01 -1.92
C LEU A 256 11.81 -1.47 -0.49
N PRO A 257 11.50 -0.54 0.43
CA PRO A 257 10.95 -0.89 1.73
C PRO A 257 9.56 -1.53 1.58
N VAL A 258 9.13 -2.26 2.62
CA VAL A 258 7.70 -2.54 2.81
C VAL A 258 7.07 -1.31 3.44
N CYS A 259 5.92 -0.88 2.93
CA CYS A 259 5.19 0.27 3.43
C CYS A 259 3.79 -0.14 3.89
N ILE A 260 3.36 0.30 5.06
CA ILE A 260 2.03 0.08 5.63
C ILE A 260 1.40 1.43 5.88
N ALA A 261 0.30 1.70 5.19
CA ALA A 261 -0.52 2.89 5.32
C ALA A 261 -1.74 2.57 6.20
N GLY A 262 -1.96 3.36 7.26
CA GLY A 262 -3.14 3.24 8.12
C GLY A 262 -4.42 3.73 7.44
N THR A 263 -4.30 4.49 6.36
CA THR A 263 -5.40 5.06 5.57
C THR A 263 -5.23 4.82 4.08
N ASN A 264 -6.32 4.45 3.41
CA ASN A 264 -6.35 4.25 1.96
C ASN A 264 -6.17 5.56 1.17
N ARG A 265 -6.02 5.43 -0.15
CA ARG A 265 -5.87 6.54 -1.11
C ARG A 265 -7.03 7.52 -1.01
N GLY A 266 -6.71 8.81 -0.97
CA GLY A 266 -7.69 9.89 -0.87
C GLY A 266 -8.50 9.90 0.43
N ARG A 267 -8.06 9.17 1.48
CA ARG A 267 -8.79 9.07 2.75
C ARG A 267 -8.10 9.82 3.87
N VAL A 268 -8.94 10.42 4.71
CA VAL A 268 -8.54 10.99 5.99
C VAL A 268 -8.61 9.92 7.07
N GLY A 269 -7.66 9.97 8.00
CA GLY A 269 -7.67 9.12 9.18
C GLY A 269 -8.65 9.63 10.22
N PHE A 270 -9.27 8.71 10.97
CA PHE A 270 -10.07 9.06 12.14
C PHE A 270 -9.31 8.69 13.41
N ALA A 271 -9.42 9.55 14.41
CA ALA A 271 -8.81 9.37 15.71
C ALA A 271 -9.85 9.49 16.83
N ASP A 272 -9.62 8.80 17.94
CA ASP A 272 -10.47 8.87 19.12
C ASP A 272 -10.19 10.14 19.95
N VAL A 273 -10.71 11.28 19.51
CA VAL A 273 -10.41 12.60 20.09
C VAL A 273 -10.96 12.83 21.51
N ARG A 274 -11.75 11.90 22.07
CA ARG A 274 -12.41 12.11 23.38
C ARG A 274 -11.49 11.91 24.59
N GLY A 275 -10.26 11.44 24.39
CA GLY A 275 -9.27 11.32 25.48
C GLY A 275 -7.81 11.41 25.04
N LYS A 276 -7.46 10.88 23.86
CA LYS A 276 -6.12 10.94 23.27
C LYS A 276 -6.21 10.84 21.75
N PHE A 277 -5.54 11.74 21.02
CA PHE A 277 -5.33 11.57 19.58
C PHE A 277 -4.52 10.29 19.32
N VAL A 278 -5.21 9.20 18.97
CA VAL A 278 -4.62 7.95 18.49
C VAL A 278 -5.43 7.54 17.25
N PRO A 279 -4.80 7.45 16.07
CA PRO A 279 -5.52 7.05 14.87
C PRO A 279 -5.95 5.57 14.94
N HIS A 280 -7.04 5.23 14.26
CA HIS A 280 -7.70 3.92 14.41
C HIS A 280 -6.79 2.74 14.07
N PHE A 281 -5.99 2.84 13.01
CA PHE A 281 -5.09 1.75 12.62
C PHE A 281 -4.07 1.46 13.72
N TRP A 282 -3.39 2.48 14.25
CA TRP A 282 -2.40 2.31 15.31
C TRP A 282 -3.05 1.82 16.61
N LYS A 283 -4.25 2.31 16.93
CA LYS A 283 -5.04 1.81 18.06
C LYS A 283 -5.27 0.30 17.93
N ASP A 284 -5.64 -0.17 16.75
CA ASP A 284 -5.87 -1.60 16.50
C ASP A 284 -4.57 -2.42 16.48
N VAL A 285 -3.47 -1.87 15.97
CA VAL A 285 -2.13 -2.49 16.11
C VAL A 285 -1.78 -2.69 17.58
N VAL A 286 -1.92 -1.67 18.42
CA VAL A 286 -1.63 -1.74 19.86
C VAL A 286 -2.58 -2.72 20.55
N GLU A 287 -3.89 -2.64 20.29
CA GLU A 287 -4.89 -3.51 20.90
C GLU A 287 -4.63 -4.98 20.55
N LEU A 288 -4.50 -5.29 19.26
CA LEU A 288 -4.47 -6.66 18.75
C LEU A 288 -3.09 -7.30 18.87
N CYS A 289 -2.01 -6.53 18.77
CA CYS A 289 -0.66 -7.05 18.83
C CYS A 289 -0.03 -6.91 20.22
N PHE A 290 -0.41 -5.93 21.05
CA PHE A 290 0.28 -5.67 22.32
C PHE A 290 -0.62 -5.82 23.56
N ILE A 291 -1.88 -5.42 23.53
CA ILE A 291 -2.75 -5.50 24.72
C ILE A 291 -3.31 -6.91 24.88
N ARG A 292 -3.92 -7.46 23.83
CA ARG A 292 -4.55 -8.79 23.86
C ARG A 292 -3.55 -9.91 24.13
N ARG A 293 -4.02 -10.95 24.83
CA ARG A 293 -3.25 -12.13 25.21
C ARG A 293 -3.87 -13.40 24.59
N PRO A 294 -3.05 -14.41 24.24
CA PRO A 294 -1.59 -14.40 24.25
C PRO A 294 -1.01 -13.45 23.19
N ARG A 295 0.12 -12.79 23.49
CA ARG A 295 0.84 -11.99 22.49
C ARG A 295 1.55 -12.94 21.51
N PRO A 296 1.66 -12.60 20.23
CA PRO A 296 2.56 -13.33 19.34
C PRO A 296 4.02 -13.14 19.81
N ALA A 297 4.92 -14.03 19.38
CA ALA A 297 6.35 -13.90 19.68
C ALA A 297 7.01 -12.74 18.90
N GLU A 298 6.46 -12.44 17.74
CA GLU A 298 6.82 -11.32 16.86
C GLU A 298 5.55 -10.83 16.14
N VAL A 299 5.52 -9.54 15.81
CA VAL A 299 4.52 -8.98 14.89
C VAL A 299 5.10 -9.06 13.49
N VAL A 300 4.47 -9.86 12.63
CA VAL A 300 4.78 -9.97 11.21
C VAL A 300 3.63 -9.40 10.38
N LEU A 301 3.84 -9.15 9.09
CA LEU A 301 2.77 -8.66 8.20
C LEU A 301 1.51 -9.53 8.25
N ARG A 302 1.65 -10.86 8.33
CA ARG A 302 0.52 -11.78 8.49
C ARG A 302 -0.33 -11.45 9.73
N THR A 303 0.29 -11.05 10.84
CA THR A 303 -0.42 -10.64 12.06
C THR A 303 -1.30 -9.42 11.81
N ILE A 304 -0.82 -8.47 11.00
CA ILE A 304 -1.56 -7.27 10.60
C ILE A 304 -2.71 -7.67 9.67
N PHE A 305 -2.43 -8.47 8.65
CA PHE A 305 -3.42 -8.94 7.68
C PHE A 305 -4.59 -9.70 8.30
N GLU A 306 -4.32 -10.58 9.25
CA GLU A 306 -5.33 -11.46 9.83
C GLU A 306 -6.16 -10.77 10.91
N ASN A 307 -5.54 -9.83 11.63
CA ASN A 307 -6.15 -9.19 12.81
C ASN A 307 -6.53 -7.73 12.56
N VAL A 308 -5.55 -6.89 12.23
CA VAL A 308 -5.72 -5.43 12.14
C VAL A 308 -6.56 -5.07 10.92
N ASP A 309 -6.23 -5.56 9.74
CA ASP A 309 -7.00 -5.27 8.51
C ASP A 309 -8.45 -5.74 8.65
N HIS A 310 -8.67 -6.87 9.34
CA HIS A 310 -10.01 -7.38 9.59
C HIS A 310 -10.83 -6.47 10.50
N MET A 311 -10.22 -5.94 11.56
CA MET A 311 -10.86 -4.95 12.43
C MET A 311 -11.13 -3.66 11.67
N MET A 312 -10.12 -3.20 10.92
CA MET A 312 -10.18 -1.96 10.14
C MET A 312 -11.26 -2.00 9.05
N TYR A 313 -11.48 -3.15 8.41
CA TYR A 313 -12.52 -3.33 7.40
C TYR A 313 -13.93 -3.09 7.97
N GLY A 314 -14.12 -3.26 9.28
CA GLY A 314 -15.37 -2.98 9.98
C GLY A 314 -15.70 -1.49 10.13
N TYR A 315 -14.74 -0.57 9.98
CA TYR A 315 -15.04 0.85 10.06
C TYR A 315 -15.85 1.28 8.82
N GLY A 316 -17.01 1.89 9.07
CA GLY A 316 -17.95 2.26 8.03
C GLY A 316 -18.76 1.10 7.44
N ARG A 317 -18.58 -0.13 7.93
CA ARG A 317 -19.25 -1.34 7.43
C ARG A 317 -19.88 -2.15 8.56
N THR A 318 -20.91 -2.91 8.21
CA THR A 318 -21.52 -3.88 9.13
C THR A 318 -21.44 -5.29 8.53
N PRO A 319 -20.92 -6.29 9.25
CA PRO A 319 -20.90 -7.66 8.76
C PRO A 319 -22.32 -8.19 8.52
N ILE A 320 -22.49 -8.95 7.44
CA ILE A 320 -23.68 -9.72 7.10
C ILE A 320 -23.44 -11.14 7.57
N PHE A 321 -24.37 -11.68 8.36
CA PHE A 321 -24.25 -13.03 8.93
C PHE A 321 -25.23 -14.02 8.27
N ALA A 322 -24.75 -15.23 8.02
CA ALA A 322 -25.58 -16.41 7.81
C ALA A 322 -25.31 -17.40 8.96
N GLY A 323 -26.23 -17.44 9.94
CA GLY A 323 -25.99 -18.13 11.20
C GLY A 323 -24.84 -17.47 11.98
N THR A 324 -23.78 -18.22 12.26
CA THR A 324 -22.59 -17.73 12.99
C THR A 324 -21.45 -17.27 12.07
N LYS A 325 -21.61 -17.35 10.75
CA LYS A 325 -20.56 -17.01 9.77
C LYS A 325 -20.81 -15.65 9.14
N VAL A 326 -19.78 -14.82 9.07
CA VAL A 326 -19.79 -13.60 8.24
C VAL A 326 -19.72 -14.03 6.78
N THR A 327 -20.73 -13.67 5.99
CA THR A 327 -20.83 -13.98 4.56
C THR A 327 -20.57 -12.76 3.68
N GLY A 328 -20.52 -11.57 4.27
CA GLY A 328 -20.20 -10.33 3.55
C GLY A 328 -20.22 -9.13 4.48
N TRP A 329 -20.13 -7.94 3.89
CA TRP A 329 -20.21 -6.67 4.59
C TRP A 329 -21.12 -5.72 3.84
N ARG A 330 -21.91 -4.94 4.58
CA ARG A 330 -22.76 -3.89 4.07
C ARG A 330 -22.15 -2.54 4.44
N LEU A 331 -21.95 -1.68 3.45
CA LEU A 331 -21.53 -0.30 3.67
C LEU A 331 -22.65 0.46 4.39
N VAL A 332 -22.31 1.11 5.51
CA VAL A 332 -23.24 1.90 6.34
C VAL A 332 -22.80 3.34 6.47
N ASP A 333 -21.49 3.59 6.53
CA ASP A 333 -20.92 4.94 6.53
C ASP A 333 -19.67 4.97 5.62
N PRO A 334 -19.82 5.41 4.36
CA PRO A 334 -18.70 5.51 3.41
C PRO A 334 -17.60 6.48 3.84
N ALA A 335 -17.90 7.44 4.72
CA ALA A 335 -16.92 8.41 5.19
C ALA A 335 -15.99 7.80 6.24
N ALA A 336 -16.49 6.84 7.03
CA ALA A 336 -15.72 6.17 8.08
C ALA A 336 -14.78 5.06 7.58
N VAL A 337 -14.86 4.67 6.30
CA VAL A 337 -13.98 3.66 5.69
C VAL A 337 -12.55 4.19 5.58
N GLN A 338 -11.61 3.46 6.17
CA GLN A 338 -10.18 3.81 6.18
C GLN A 338 -9.26 2.76 5.55
N ASP A 339 -9.70 1.50 5.43
CA ASP A 339 -8.98 0.33 4.90
C ASP A 339 -7.46 0.51 4.73
N PRO A 340 -6.63 -0.05 5.63
CA PRO A 340 -5.19 0.08 5.54
C PRO A 340 -4.68 -0.53 4.24
N VAL A 341 -3.51 -0.06 3.78
CA VAL A 341 -2.90 -0.49 2.52
C VAL A 341 -1.48 -0.95 2.80
N THR A 342 -1.12 -2.14 2.33
CA THR A 342 0.27 -2.62 2.41
C THR A 342 0.92 -2.68 1.04
N PHE A 343 2.05 -1.99 0.88
CA PHE A 343 2.90 -2.07 -0.29
C PHE A 343 4.12 -2.96 -0.02
N VAL A 344 4.43 -3.85 -0.96
CA VAL A 344 5.59 -4.75 -0.90
C VAL A 344 6.48 -4.57 -2.13
N PRO A 345 7.81 -4.74 -1.99
CA PRO A 345 8.71 -4.71 -3.13
C PRO A 345 8.45 -5.90 -4.06
N LEU A 346 8.50 -5.66 -5.37
CA LEU A 346 8.50 -6.68 -6.40
C LEU A 346 9.94 -6.91 -6.89
N ASP A 347 10.36 -8.18 -6.89
CA ASP A 347 11.60 -8.56 -7.55
C ASP A 347 11.44 -8.59 -9.09
N ALA A 348 12.49 -9.02 -9.80
CA ALA A 348 12.43 -9.12 -11.26
C ALA A 348 11.40 -10.17 -11.73
N ALA A 349 11.36 -11.34 -11.07
CA ALA A 349 10.48 -12.44 -11.46
C ALA A 349 8.99 -12.07 -11.27
N ALA A 350 8.66 -11.42 -10.15
CA ALA A 350 7.30 -10.97 -9.88
C ALA A 350 6.86 -9.86 -10.85
N ARG A 351 7.77 -8.97 -11.28
CA ARG A 351 7.47 -7.97 -12.33
C ARG A 351 7.30 -8.60 -13.70
N ASP A 352 8.07 -9.64 -14.01
CA ASP A 352 7.91 -10.39 -15.26
C ASP A 352 6.58 -11.14 -15.28
N GLU A 353 6.22 -11.81 -14.18
CA GLU A 353 4.91 -12.45 -14.03
C GLU A 353 3.76 -11.44 -14.15
N LEU A 354 3.86 -10.27 -13.50
CA LEU A 354 2.85 -9.23 -13.62
C LEU A 354 2.72 -8.73 -15.07
N ARG A 355 3.84 -8.58 -15.78
CA ARG A 355 3.85 -8.21 -17.20
C ARG A 355 3.17 -9.25 -18.06
N ASP A 356 3.41 -10.53 -17.79
CA ASP A 356 2.81 -11.65 -18.51
C ASP A 356 1.30 -11.75 -18.26
N ILE A 357 0.86 -11.61 -17.00
CA ILE A 357 -0.57 -11.57 -16.65
C ILE A 357 -1.27 -10.43 -17.40
N LEU A 358 -0.63 -9.26 -17.43
CA LEU A 358 -1.14 -8.09 -18.13
C LEU A 358 -0.85 -8.13 -19.63
N THR A 359 -0.22 -9.16 -20.20
CA THR A 359 0.17 -9.25 -21.62
C THR A 359 0.83 -7.98 -22.17
N LEU A 360 1.64 -7.31 -21.34
CA LEU A 360 2.30 -6.06 -21.72
C LEU A 360 3.57 -6.34 -22.54
N PRO A 361 3.98 -5.42 -23.43
CA PRO A 361 5.21 -5.56 -24.20
C PRO A 361 6.45 -5.78 -23.33
N ALA A 362 7.37 -6.62 -23.80
CA ALA A 362 8.68 -6.81 -23.18
C ALA A 362 9.38 -5.45 -23.01
N GLY A 363 9.89 -5.18 -21.80
CA GLY A 363 10.52 -3.91 -21.46
C GLY A 363 9.56 -2.82 -20.95
N THR A 364 8.24 -3.08 -20.89
CA THR A 364 7.32 -2.17 -20.18
C THR A 364 7.78 -2.00 -18.74
N VAL A 365 8.05 -0.76 -18.35
CA VAL A 365 8.49 -0.42 -17.00
C VAL A 365 7.30 -0.51 -16.07
N LEU A 366 7.39 -1.42 -15.10
CA LEU A 366 6.43 -1.56 -14.02
C LEU A 366 7.06 -1.03 -12.72
N PRO A 367 6.27 -0.46 -11.80
CA PRO A 367 6.75 -0.10 -10.47
C PRO A 367 7.45 -1.28 -9.78
N GLY A 368 8.48 -1.00 -9.00
CA GLY A 368 9.18 -1.97 -8.16
C GLY A 368 8.42 -2.36 -6.89
N TRP A 369 7.15 -1.99 -6.79
CA TRP A 369 6.29 -2.20 -5.64
C TRP A 369 4.88 -2.61 -6.07
N LEU A 370 4.15 -3.27 -5.17
CA LEU A 370 2.77 -3.71 -5.37
C LEU A 370 1.95 -3.43 -4.10
N ASP A 371 0.76 -2.85 -4.28
CA ASP A 371 -0.29 -2.86 -3.26
C ASP A 371 -0.88 -4.28 -3.15
N ILE A 372 -0.83 -4.85 -1.94
CA ILE A 372 -1.29 -6.21 -1.65
C ILE A 372 -2.49 -6.28 -0.69
N GLY A 373 -3.22 -5.18 -0.54
CA GLY A 373 -4.42 -5.10 0.28
C GLY A 373 -4.33 -4.02 1.32
#